data_AF-A0A1F2VE32-F1
#
_entry.id   AF-A0A1F2VE32-F1
#
_cell.length_a   1.000
_cell.length_b   1.000
_cell.length_c   1.000
_cell.angle_alpha   90.00
_cell.angle_beta   90.00
_cell.angle_gamma   90.00
#
_symmetry.space_group_name_H-M   'P 1'
#
loop_
_entity.id
_entity.type
_entity.pdbx_description
1 polymer ?
#
loop_
_entity_poly.entity_id
_entity_poly.type
_entity_poly.pdbx_seq_one_letter_code
_entity_poly.pdbx_strand_id
1 'polypeptide(L)'
;MVRRLERDLPELLSFFHFPLHLWKKLRTTNVIERCFVEVRRRTRPMVCFVNLQSVDRIIYSIFSSFNPQWKNRTLQLFTQAA
;
A
#
# COMPACT_ATOMS: atom_id res chain seq x y z
N MET A 1 -23.90 -2.81 5.33
CA MET A 1 -22.51 -2.44 5.72
C MET A 1 -22.04 -3.27 6.91
N VAL A 2 -22.80 -3.32 8.01
CA VAL A 2 -22.46 -4.05 9.25
C VAL A 2 -22.15 -5.53 9.04
N ARG A 3 -22.98 -6.28 8.29
CA ARG A 3 -22.77 -7.72 8.03
C ARG A 3 -21.42 -8.11 7.41
N ARG A 4 -20.80 -7.22 6.62
CA ARG A 4 -19.47 -7.50 6.02
C ARG A 4 -18.35 -7.29 7.04
N LEU A 5 -18.48 -6.27 7.89
CA LEU A 5 -17.53 -6.00 8.97
C LEU A 5 -17.57 -7.12 10.02
N GLU A 6 -18.76 -7.64 10.34
CA GLU A 6 -18.91 -8.78 11.25
C GLU A 6 -18.23 -10.04 10.71
N ARG A 7 -18.38 -10.30 9.41
CA ARG A 7 -17.77 -11.45 8.75
C ARG A 7 -16.25 -11.37 8.71
N ASP A 8 -15.71 -10.19 8.36
CA ASP A 8 -14.26 -9.98 8.18
C ASP A 8 -13.57 -9.54 9.49
N LEU A 9 -14.29 -9.56 10.62
CA LEU A 9 -13.82 -9.12 11.93
C LEU A 9 -12.56 -9.87 12.41
N PRO A 10 -12.43 -11.20 12.24
CA PRO A 10 -11.23 -11.93 12.63
C PRO A 10 -9.98 -11.41 11.92
N GLU A 11 -10.07 -11.13 10.63
CA GLU A 11 -8.97 -10.62 9.81
C GLU A 11 -8.65 -9.17 10.17
N LEU A 12 -9.66 -8.33 10.38
CA LEU A 12 -9.51 -6.91 10.74
C LEU A 12 -8.83 -6.72 12.10
N LEU A 13 -9.00 -7.66 13.03
CA LEU A 13 -8.42 -7.61 14.38
C LEU A 13 -7.12 -8.41 14.52
N SER A 14 -6.67 -9.09 13.47
CA SER A 14 -5.44 -9.91 13.50
C SER A 14 -4.19 -9.15 13.97
N PHE A 15 -4.14 -7.83 13.78
CA PHE A 15 -3.00 -7.01 14.21
C PHE A 15 -2.82 -6.94 15.74
N PHE A 16 -3.85 -7.28 16.54
CA PHE A 16 -3.75 -7.32 18.00
C PHE A 16 -2.85 -8.44 18.53
N HIS A 17 -2.56 -9.45 17.70
CA HIS A 17 -1.60 -10.51 18.05
C HIS A 17 -0.13 -10.04 18.05
N PHE A 18 0.15 -8.83 17.55
CA PHE A 18 1.50 -8.27 17.48
C PHE A 18 1.79 -7.30 18.65
N PRO A 19 3.06 -6.98 18.92
CA PRO A 19 3.42 -5.98 19.94
C PRO A 19 2.76 -4.61 19.74
N LEU A 20 2.39 -3.97 20.86
CA LEU A 20 1.66 -2.68 20.89
C LEU A 20 2.31 -1.58 20.04
N HIS A 21 3.63 -1.52 20.03
CA HIS A 21 4.38 -0.50 19.29
C HIS A 21 4.21 -0.62 17.75
N LEU A 22 3.78 -1.78 17.25
CA LEU A 22 3.52 -2.01 15.82
C LEU A 22 2.08 -1.68 15.40
N TRP A 23 1.13 -1.63 16.33
CA TRP A 23 -0.30 -1.51 15.99
C TRP A 23 -0.63 -0.30 15.14
N LYS A 24 -0.03 0.87 15.43
CA LYS A 24 -0.25 2.09 14.65
C LYS A 24 0.19 1.93 13.20
N LYS A 25 1.21 1.12 12.94
CA LYS A 25 1.78 0.88 11.61
C LYS A 25 1.04 -0.23 10.86
N LEU A 26 0.66 -1.31 11.55
CA LEU A 26 -0.07 -2.43 10.95
C LEU A 26 -1.51 -2.04 10.57
N ARG A 27 -2.15 -1.16 11.34
CA ARG A 27 -3.54 -0.75 11.09
C ARG A 27 -3.69 0.32 9.99
N THR A 28 -2.60 0.99 9.59
CA THR A 28 -2.68 2.07 8.60
C THR A 28 -2.40 1.56 7.19
N THR A 29 -3.29 1.86 6.27
CA THR A 29 -3.18 1.58 4.83
C THR A 29 -2.55 2.73 4.05
N ASN A 30 -2.12 3.81 4.72
CA ASN A 30 -1.64 5.05 4.09
C ASN A 30 -0.56 4.82 3.03
N VAL A 31 0.37 3.89 3.26
CA VAL A 31 1.45 3.57 2.31
C VAL A 31 0.90 3.00 1.02
N ILE A 32 -0.04 2.05 1.14
CA ILE A 32 -0.70 1.39 0.01
C ILE A 32 -1.61 2.37 -0.72
N GLU A 33 -2.43 3.12 0.03
CA GLU A 33 -3.35 4.10 -0.52
C GLU A 33 -2.62 5.22 -1.26
N ARG A 34 -1.45 5.65 -0.76
CA ARG A 34 -0.63 6.66 -1.43
C ARG A 34 -0.20 6.21 -2.82
N CYS A 35 0.21 4.95 -2.98
CA CYS A 35 0.53 4.40 -4.30
C CYS A 35 -0.68 4.39 -5.22
N PHE A 36 -1.85 3.95 -4.74
CA PHE A 36 -3.06 3.93 -5.55
C PHE A 36 -3.58 5.33 -5.93
N VAL A 37 -3.35 6.33 -5.08
CA VAL A 37 -3.65 7.73 -5.44
C VAL A 37 -2.76 8.19 -6.59
N GLU A 38 -1.47 7.86 -6.57
CA GLU A 38 -0.55 8.23 -7.65
C GLU A 38 -0.87 7.53 -8.97
N VAL A 39 -1.24 6.24 -8.92
CA VAL A 39 -1.78 5.52 -10.08
C VAL A 39 -3.00 6.24 -10.62
N ARG A 40 -4.03 6.47 -9.78
CA ARG A 40 -5.25 7.17 -10.19
C ARG A 40 -4.97 8.57 -10.75
N ARG A 41 -4.01 9.31 -10.20
CA ARG A 41 -3.63 10.64 -10.68
C ARG A 41 -3.10 10.60 -12.11
N ARG A 42 -2.23 9.63 -12.44
CA ARG A 42 -1.65 9.48 -13.78
C ARG A 42 -2.64 8.90 -14.79
N THR A 43 -3.56 8.06 -14.34
CA THR A 43 -4.58 7.46 -15.22
C THR A 43 -5.84 8.32 -15.36
N ARG A 44 -6.07 9.31 -14.49
CA ARG A 44 -7.24 10.21 -14.55
C ARG A 44 -7.50 10.86 -15.92
N PRO A 45 -6.50 11.38 -16.66
CA PRO A 45 -6.75 11.94 -17.99
C PRO A 45 -6.92 10.88 -19.09
N MET A 46 -6.68 9.60 -18.79
CA MET A 46 -6.71 8.52 -19.75
C MET A 46 -8.11 7.91 -19.77
N VAL A 47 -8.87 8.14 -20.83
CA VAL A 47 -10.24 7.62 -21.00
C VAL A 47 -10.23 6.10 -21.21
N CYS A 48 -9.26 5.59 -21.97
CA CYS A 48 -9.08 4.16 -22.24
C CYS A 48 -7.59 3.86 -22.48
N PHE A 49 -7.16 2.64 -22.16
CA PHE A 49 -5.84 2.12 -22.50
C PHE A 49 -5.92 1.31 -23.79
N VAL A 50 -4.93 1.49 -24.68
CA VAL A 50 -4.86 0.74 -25.95
C VAL A 50 -4.61 -0.75 -25.73
N ASN A 51 -3.80 -1.10 -24.72
CA ASN A 51 -3.49 -2.48 -24.35
C ASN A 51 -3.01 -2.57 -22.88
N LEU A 52 -3.02 -3.78 -22.32
CA LEU A 52 -2.59 -4.05 -20.94
C LEU A 52 -1.14 -3.64 -20.68
N GLN A 53 -0.24 -3.85 -21.64
CA GLN A 53 1.17 -3.48 -21.51
C GLN A 53 1.37 -1.98 -21.29
N SER A 54 0.45 -1.14 -21.78
CA SER A 54 0.51 0.32 -21.58
C SER A 54 0.22 0.71 -20.14
N VAL A 55 -0.75 0.07 -19.48
CA VAL A 55 -1.02 0.33 -18.07
C VAL A 55 0.08 -0.27 -17.18
N ASP A 56 0.61 -1.44 -17.54
CA ASP A 56 1.72 -2.08 -16.81
C ASP A 56 2.95 -1.17 -16.76
N ARG A 57 3.31 -0.51 -17.87
CA ARG A 57 4.43 0.46 -17.91
C ARG A 57 4.22 1.63 -16.95
N ILE A 58 2.99 2.15 -16.84
CA ILE A 58 2.66 3.26 -15.93
C ILE A 58 2.79 2.80 -14.48
N ILE A 59 2.18 1.65 -14.16
CA ILE A 59 2.22 1.06 -12.83
C ILE A 59 3.67 0.78 -12.40
N TYR A 60 4.44 0.12 -13.27
CA TYR A 60 5.86 -0.17 -13.04
C TYR A 60 6.67 1.10 -12.81
N SER A 61 6.49 2.13 -13.64
CA SER A 61 7.17 3.43 -13.48
C SER A 61 6.90 4.06 -12.11
N ILE A 62 5.64 4.02 -11.64
CA ILE A 62 5.26 4.57 -10.33
C ILE A 62 5.97 3.81 -9.20
N PHE A 63 5.87 2.49 -9.17
CA PHE A 63 6.46 1.68 -8.11
C PHE A 63 8.00 1.72 -8.12
N SER A 64 8.61 1.67 -9.30
CA SER A 64 10.06 1.86 -9.46
C SER A 64 10.53 3.21 -8.92
N SER A 65 9.69 4.25 -9.00
CA SER A 65 10.02 5.58 -8.44
C SER A 65 9.88 5.63 -6.92
N PHE A 66 8.95 4.86 -6.33
CA PHE A 66 8.74 4.81 -4.88
C PHE A 66 9.77 3.95 -4.13
N ASN A 67 10.22 2.85 -4.72
CA ASN A 67 11.19 1.92 -4.13
C ASN A 67 12.43 2.59 -3.53
N PRO A 68 13.17 3.47 -4.24
CA PRO A 68 14.34 4.14 -3.66
C PRO A 68 13.97 5.12 -2.53
N GLN A 69 12.81 5.78 -2.61
CA GLN A 69 12.33 6.70 -1.57
C GLN A 69 11.99 5.96 -0.28
N TRP A 70 11.51 4.72 -0.39
CA TRP A 70 11.11 3.90 0.75
C TRP A 70 12.27 3.11 1.35
N LYS A 71 13.30 2.79 0.55
CA LYS A 71 14.54 2.16 1.03
C LYS A 71 15.19 2.93 2.18
N ASN A 72 15.09 4.27 2.17
CA ASN A 72 15.65 5.15 3.19
C ASN A 72 14.67 5.44 4.35
N ARG A 73 13.45 4.89 4.31
CA ARG A 73 12.38 5.11 5.31
C ARG A 73 11.95 3.81 6.00
N THR A 74 12.82 2.80 6.02
CA THR A 74 12.57 1.57 6.78
C THR A 74 12.47 1.91 8.26
N LEU A 75 11.46 1.36 8.94
CA LEU A 75 11.32 1.53 10.39
C LEU A 75 12.55 0.90 11.05
N GLN A 76 13.23 1.62 11.94
CA GLN A 76 14.37 1.08 12.67
C GLN A 76 14.06 -0.23 13.41
N LEU A 77 12.78 -0.46 13.74
CA LEU A 77 12.27 -1.69 14.33
C LEU A 77 12.42 -2.94 13.44
N PHE A 78 12.52 -2.77 12.12
CA PHE A 78 12.69 -3.84 11.13
C PHE A 78 14.01 -3.75 10.36
N THR A 79 14.80 -2.71 10.60
CA THR A 79 16.16 -2.63 10.06
C THR A 79 17.01 -3.64 10.82
N GLN A 80 17.49 -4.69 10.15
CA GLN A 80 18.56 -5.50 10.74
C GLN A 80 19.74 -4.57 11.01
N ALA A 81 20.22 -4.54 12.26
CA ALA A 81 21.56 -4.03 12.53
C ALA A 81 22.51 -4.90 11.71
N ALA A 82 23.07 -4.32 10.66
CA ALA A 82 24.17 -4.93 9.93
C ALA A 82 25.43 -4.91 10.80
#